data_AF-A0A370HSR2-F1
#
_entry.id   AF-A0A370HSR2-F1
#
_cell.length_a   1.000
_cell.length_b   1.000
_cell.length_c   1.000
_cell.angle_alpha   90.00
_cell.angle_beta   90.00
_cell.angle_gamma   90.00
#
_symmetry.space_group_name_H-M   'P 1'
#
loop_
_entity.id
_entity.type
_entity.pdbx_description
1 polymer ?
#
loop_
_entity_poly.entity_id
_entity_poly.type
_entity_poly.pdbx_seq_one_letter_code
_entity_poly.pdbx_strand_id
1 'polypeptide(L)'
;MSFAVDPGSLHAAAGNIELLNDQLSREPLLGAEGAADKMPESAIATALYRTGPLSAQVRNVISQRLQAMSGLFTVSADTFHDTDRDAADRLAALGDINPGK
;
A
#
# COMPACT_ATOMS: atom_id res chain seq x y z
N MET A 1 -25.53 -12.47 2.34
CA MET A 1 -24.26 -13.17 2.60
C MET A 1 -23.77 -12.70 3.96
N SER A 2 -23.71 -13.59 4.95
CA SER A 2 -23.05 -13.28 6.22
C SER A 2 -21.55 -13.39 5.97
N PHE A 3 -20.84 -12.27 6.06
CA PHE A 3 -19.38 -12.29 6.13
C PHE A 3 -19.03 -12.86 7.50
N ALA A 4 -18.65 -14.14 7.54
CA ALA A 4 -18.02 -14.71 8.71
C ALA A 4 -16.56 -14.28 8.69
N VAL A 5 -16.19 -13.40 9.62
CA VAL A 5 -14.80 -13.03 9.87
C VAL A 5 -14.30 -13.98 10.94
N ASP A 6 -13.29 -14.78 10.60
CA ASP A 6 -12.59 -15.67 11.53
C ASP A 6 -11.08 -15.40 11.53
N PRO A 7 -10.34 -15.75 12.60
CA PRO A 7 -8.91 -15.48 12.70
C PRO A 7 -8.08 -16.03 11.54
N GLY A 8 -8.44 -17.20 11.01
CA GLY A 8 -7.77 -17.81 9.86
C GLY A 8 -7.95 -16.98 8.60
N SER A 9 -9.17 -16.47 8.35
CA SER A 9 -9.45 -15.57 7.23
C SER A 9 -8.67 -14.25 7.33
N LEU A 10 -8.48 -13.72 8.54
CA LEU A 10 -7.73 -12.49 8.80
C LEU A 10 -6.21 -12.70 8.59
N HIS A 11 -5.64 -13.80 9.06
CA HIS A 11 -4.23 -14.14 8.76
C HIS A 11 -4.01 -14.36 7.27
N ALA A 12 -4.93 -15.04 6.57
CA ALA A 12 -4.84 -15.21 5.13
C ALA A 12 -4.90 -13.86 4.40
N ALA A 13 -5.75 -12.94 4.84
CA ALA A 13 -5.82 -11.58 4.30
C ALA A 13 -4.53 -10.78 4.56
N ALA A 14 -3.95 -10.87 5.76
CA ALA A 14 -2.66 -10.26 6.10
C ALA A 14 -1.54 -10.75 5.17
N GLY A 15 -1.41 -12.07 5.01
CA GLY A 15 -0.41 -12.66 4.10
C GLY A 15 -0.60 -12.25 2.64
N ASN A 16 -1.85 -12.18 2.16
CA ASN A 16 -2.12 -11.69 0.80
C ASN A 16 -1.72 -10.22 0.60
N ILE A 17 -1.90 -9.39 1.62
CA ILE A 17 -1.48 -7.98 1.57
C ILE A 17 0.05 -7.84 1.57
N GLU A 18 0.75 -8.68 2.32
CA GLU A 18 2.22 -8.73 2.27
C GLU A 18 2.73 -9.16 0.90
N LEU A 19 2.10 -10.17 0.28
CA LEU A 19 2.42 -10.57 -1.09
C LEU A 19 2.19 -9.43 -2.10
N LEU A 20 1.10 -8.66 -1.95
CA LEU A 20 0.85 -7.49 -2.79
C LEU A 20 1.92 -6.41 -2.59
N ASN A 21 2.35 -6.19 -1.35
CA ASN A 21 3.43 -5.25 -1.05
C ASN A 21 4.76 -5.68 -1.68
N ASP A 22 5.08 -6.97 -1.61
CA ASP A 22 6.26 -7.55 -2.24
C ASP A 22 6.22 -7.40 -3.75
N GLN A 23 5.08 -7.65 -4.39
CA GLN A 23 4.88 -7.43 -5.83
C GLN A 23 5.10 -5.96 -6.19
N LEU A 24 4.48 -5.04 -5.45
CA LEU A 24 4.63 -3.60 -5.65
C LEU A 24 6.10 -3.15 -5.53
N SER A 25 6.87 -3.75 -4.63
CA SER A 25 8.29 -3.41 -4.44
C SER A 25 9.15 -3.77 -5.67
N ARG A 26 8.76 -4.80 -6.42
CA ARG A 26 9.50 -5.36 -7.57
C ARG A 26 9.17 -4.70 -8.90
N GLU A 27 8.03 -4.00 -8.99
CA GLU A 27 7.66 -3.30 -10.20
C GLU A 27 8.72 -2.26 -10.58
N PRO A 28 9.05 -2.04 -11.86
CA PRO A 28 9.89 -0.92 -12.25
C PRO A 28 9.20 0.41 -11.91
N LEU A 29 9.96 1.42 -11.51
CA LEU A 29 9.42 2.78 -11.42
C LEU A 29 9.03 3.26 -12.83
N LEU A 30 8.16 4.26 -12.92
CA LEU A 30 7.79 4.92 -14.18
C LEU A 30 8.97 5.70 -14.83
N GLY A 31 10.20 5.35 -14.46
CA GLY A 31 11.44 6.08 -14.71
C GLY A 31 11.71 6.29 -16.19
N ALA A 32 11.76 7.57 -16.56
CA ALA A 32 12.35 8.03 -17.81
C ALA A 32 13.73 8.65 -17.54
N GLU A 33 14.49 8.06 -16.62
CA GLU A 33 15.74 8.62 -16.10
C GLU A 33 16.79 8.85 -17.20
N GLY A 34 16.73 8.07 -18.30
CA GLY A 34 17.56 8.29 -19.48
C GLY A 34 17.02 9.30 -20.51
N ALA A 35 15.78 9.77 -20.40
CA ALA A 35 15.17 10.65 -21.40
C ALA A 35 15.73 12.08 -21.31
N ALA A 36 15.94 12.60 -20.09
CA ALA A 36 16.49 13.94 -19.89
C ALA A 36 17.94 14.06 -20.38
N ASP A 37 18.76 13.04 -20.16
CA ASP A 37 20.15 13.01 -20.61
C ASP A 37 20.28 12.92 -22.14
N LYS A 38 19.30 12.30 -22.80
CA LYS A 38 19.26 12.17 -24.27
C LYS A 38 18.58 13.36 -24.97
N MET A 39 17.80 14.15 -24.23
CA MET A 39 17.02 15.28 -24.77
C MET A 39 17.02 16.49 -23.79
N PRO A 40 18.17 17.14 -23.56
CA PRO A 40 18.36 18.14 -22.49
C PRO A 40 17.51 19.41 -22.64
N GLU A 41 16.95 19.70 -23.82
CA GLU A 41 16.07 20.86 -24.08
C GLU A 41 14.59 20.48 -24.21
N SER A 42 14.26 19.20 -24.11
CA SER A 42 12.87 18.74 -24.25
C SER A 42 12.12 18.90 -22.93
N ALA A 43 11.14 19.80 -22.91
CA ALA A 43 10.22 19.93 -21.79
C ALA A 43 9.51 18.61 -21.43
N ILE A 44 9.26 17.74 -22.42
CA ILE A 44 8.67 16.42 -22.24
C ILE A 44 9.66 15.50 -21.50
N ALA A 45 10.93 15.51 -21.88
CA ALA A 45 11.96 14.70 -21.22
C ALA A 45 12.19 15.16 -19.77
N THR A 46 12.16 16.47 -19.51
CA THR A 46 12.21 17.01 -18.14
C THR A 46 10.98 16.60 -17.31
N ALA A 47 9.78 16.64 -17.90
CA ALA A 47 8.57 16.22 -17.20
C ALA A 47 8.59 14.73 -16.87
N LEU A 48 9.03 13.89 -17.80
CA LEU A 48 9.20 12.45 -17.62
C LEU A 48 10.31 12.13 -16.60
N TYR A 49 11.39 12.90 -16.53
CA TYR A 49 12.41 12.70 -15.48
C TYR A 49 11.85 12.91 -14.07
N ARG A 50 10.93 13.86 -13.91
CA ARG A 50 10.27 14.14 -12.61
C ARG A 50 9.32 13.03 -12.18
N THR A 51 8.87 12.15 -13.08
CA THR A 51 7.95 11.06 -12.70
C THR A 51 8.64 9.95 -11.92
N GLY A 52 9.95 9.77 -12.04
CA GLY A 52 10.70 8.75 -11.29
C GLY A 52 10.60 8.95 -9.78
N PRO A 53 11.05 10.09 -9.23
CA PRO A 53 10.92 10.41 -7.81
C PRO A 53 9.47 10.41 -7.31
N LEU A 54 8.52 10.91 -8.11
CA LEU A 54 7.09 10.90 -7.79
C LEU A 54 6.54 9.47 -7.71
N SER A 55 6.90 8.62 -8.66
CA SER A 55 6.54 7.20 -8.66
C SER A 55 7.10 6.48 -7.44
N ALA A 56 8.31 6.83 -7.00
CA ALA A 56 8.91 6.27 -5.79
C ALA A 56 8.17 6.73 -4.52
N GLN A 57 7.79 8.01 -4.43
CA GLN A 57 6.99 8.52 -3.31
C GLN A 57 5.63 7.82 -3.22
N VAL A 58 4.89 7.73 -4.34
CA VAL A 58 3.60 7.05 -4.39
C VAL A 58 3.75 5.59 -3.97
N ARG A 59 4.78 4.90 -4.46
CA ARG A 59 5.06 3.51 -4.07
C ARG A 59 5.29 3.38 -2.57
N ASN A 60 6.13 4.24 -1.99
CA ASN A 60 6.40 4.20 -0.56
C ASN A 60 5.14 4.41 0.28
N VAL A 61 4.28 5.36 -0.12
CA VAL A 61 3.00 5.61 0.55
C VAL A 61 2.08 4.38 0.49
N ILE A 62 1.96 3.75 -0.68
CA ILE A 62 1.15 2.54 -0.83
C ILE A 62 1.74 1.39 0.00
N SER A 63 3.05 1.21 -0.04
CA SER A 63 3.76 0.14 0.67
C SER A 63 3.58 0.23 2.19
N GLN A 64 3.78 1.42 2.76
CA GLN A 64 3.59 1.66 4.20
C GLN A 64 2.16 1.32 4.65
N ARG A 65 1.17 1.52 3.78
CA ARG A 65 -0.22 1.26 4.10
C ARG A 65 -0.60 -0.19 3.99
N LEU A 66 -0.08 -0.90 2.98
CA LEU A 66 -0.20 -2.35 2.90
C LEU A 66 0.40 -3.00 4.16
N GLN A 67 1.57 -2.53 4.61
CA GLN A 67 2.16 -2.99 5.87
C GLN A 67 1.27 -2.70 7.09
N ALA A 68 0.71 -1.49 7.20
CA ALA A 68 -0.20 -1.14 8.29
C ALA A 68 -1.48 -2.00 8.30
N MET A 69 -2.06 -2.27 7.12
CA MET A 69 -3.24 -3.13 6.99
C MET A 69 -2.92 -4.60 7.33
N SER A 70 -1.80 -5.14 6.86
CA SER A 70 -1.36 -6.50 7.23
C SER A 70 -1.17 -6.63 8.75
N GLY A 71 -0.50 -5.65 9.36
CA GLY A 71 -0.29 -5.61 10.80
C GLY A 71 -1.60 -5.58 11.57
N LEU A 72 -2.58 -4.79 11.12
CA LEU A 72 -3.90 -4.72 11.77
C LEU A 72 -4.71 -6.01 11.61
N PHE A 73 -4.65 -6.66 10.45
CA PHE A 73 -5.30 -7.96 10.28
C PHE A 73 -4.66 -9.04 11.12
N THR A 74 -3.32 -9.04 11.24
CA THR A 74 -2.60 -9.94 12.14
C THR A 74 -2.99 -9.70 13.60
N VAL A 75 -2.95 -8.44 14.07
CA VAL A 75 -3.35 -8.09 15.43
C VAL A 75 -4.82 -8.42 15.70
N SER A 76 -5.70 -8.22 14.72
CA SER A 76 -7.13 -8.56 14.84
C SER A 76 -7.32 -10.07 14.92
N ALA A 77 -6.58 -10.85 14.13
CA ALA A 77 -6.58 -12.31 14.20
C ALA A 77 -6.08 -12.81 15.56
N ASP A 78 -4.97 -12.26 16.06
CA ASP A 78 -4.35 -12.64 17.33
C ASP A 78 -5.21 -12.26 18.55
N THR A 79 -6.02 -11.22 18.43
CA THR A 79 -6.85 -10.69 19.54
C THR A 79 -8.34 -10.99 19.39
N PHE A 80 -8.73 -11.78 18.39
CA PHE A 80 -10.13 -12.10 18.08
C PHE A 80 -10.85 -12.76 19.28
N HIS A 81 -11.88 -12.09 19.81
CA HIS A 81 -12.77 -12.62 20.85
C HIS A 81 -14.23 -12.23 20.52
N ASP A 82 -15.11 -13.21 20.38
CA ASP A 82 -16.55 -13.04 20.08
C ASP A 82 -16.87 -12.16 18.83
N THR A 83 -17.91 -11.30 18.88
CA THR A 83 -18.31 -10.42 17.77
C THR A 83 -17.44 -9.17 17.72
N ASP A 84 -16.46 -9.23 16.82
CA ASP A 84 -15.28 -8.41 16.58
C ASP A 84 -15.49 -6.89 16.32
N ARG A 85 -16.21 -6.21 17.21
CA ARG A 85 -16.45 -4.76 17.13
C ARG A 85 -15.17 -3.96 17.36
N ASP A 86 -14.28 -4.44 18.23
CA ASP A 86 -13.04 -3.76 18.59
C ASP A 86 -12.01 -3.79 17.44
N ALA A 87 -11.92 -4.90 16.69
CA ALA A 87 -11.13 -5.00 15.48
C ALA A 87 -11.68 -4.08 14.35
N ALA A 88 -13.01 -4.05 14.19
CA ALA A 88 -13.67 -3.15 13.25
C ALA A 88 -13.42 -1.67 13.59
N ASP A 89 -13.43 -1.30 14.87
CA ASP A 89 -13.14 0.06 15.34
C ASP A 89 -11.66 0.43 15.10
N ARG A 90 -10.71 -0.50 15.28
CA ARG A 90 -9.28 -0.29 14.95
C ARG A 90 -9.05 -0.10 13.45
N LEU A 91 -9.76 -0.86 12.61
CA LEU A 91 -9.73 -0.70 11.16
C LEU A 91 -10.35 0.64 10.72
N ALA A 92 -11.46 1.04 11.33
CA ALA A 92 -12.07 2.35 11.07
C ALA A 92 -11.15 3.51 11.51
N ALA A 93 -10.36 3.32 12.56
CA ALA A 93 -9.41 4.30 13.08
C ALA A 93 -8.19 4.55 12.17
N LEU A 94 -7.91 3.70 11.17
CA LEU A 94 -6.87 3.97 10.16
C LEU A 94 -7.12 5.28 9.38
N GLY A 95 -8.36 5.77 9.36
CA GLY A 95 -8.72 7.02 8.69
C GLY A 95 -8.55 6.97 7.17
N ASP A 96 -8.59 8.15 6.54
CA ASP A 96 -8.54 8.25 5.08
C ASP A 96 -7.16 7.83 4.53
N ILE A 97 -7.22 6.95 3.53
CA ILE A 97 -6.08 6.39 2.80
C ILE A 97 -5.58 7.41 1.76
N ASN A 98 -5.95 8.69 1.85
CA ASN A 98 -5.23 9.79 1.24
C ASN A 98 -5.62 11.10 1.91
N PRO A 99 -5.04 11.48 3.06
CA PRO A 99 -5.33 12.76 3.67
C PRO A 99 -4.55 13.80 2.89
N GLY A 100 -4.98 14.10 1.66
CA GLY A 100 -4.28 14.99 0.75
C GLY A 100 -3.90 16.29 1.45
N LYS A 101 -2.64 16.36 1.88
CA LYS A 101 -1.95 17.51 2.46
C LYS A 101 -0.46 17.36 2.17
#